data_AF-A0A958UGJ3-F1
#
_entry.id   AF-A0A958UGJ3-F1
#
_cell.length_a   1.000
_cell.length_b   1.000
_cell.length_c   1.000
_cell.angle_alpha   90.00
_cell.angle_beta   90.00
_cell.angle_gamma   90.00
#
_symmetry.space_group_name_H-M   'P 1'
#
loop_
_entity.id
_entity.type
_entity.pdbx_description
1 polymer ?
#
loop_
_entity_poly.entity_id
_entity_poly.type
_entity_poly.pdbx_seq_one_letter_code
_entity_poly.pdbx_strand_id
1 'polypeptide(L)'
;MNSLFPVIKDFVISAIIALLTANLFSLSNLVYQIIISILILLLIFFILRGLDKMAKRMEILSILYCEVFIKRVLESFDANIGTELNHTIVNKIKLFIILPKNKDELHSIGERIKQLDRFTLKNTNTRSWFVNGKLLCDNLIVFDTPSSWIAGINTLIESEKIKPKNVARLLNKMNEGIKLYAKKNMVYENRKLNFIEISEFETYFD
;
A
#
# COMPACT_ATOMS: atom_id res chain seq x y z
N MET A 1 3.35 1.31 -22.46
CA MET A 1 2.96 2.70 -22.78
C MET A 1 1.52 2.89 -22.32
N ASN A 2 1.31 3.50 -21.15
CA ASN A 2 -0.04 3.74 -20.63
C ASN A 2 -0.68 4.84 -21.46
N SER A 3 -1.78 4.50 -22.13
CA SER A 3 -2.44 5.37 -23.08
C SER A 3 -3.00 6.61 -22.37
N LEU A 4 -2.72 7.79 -22.92
CA LEU A 4 -3.31 9.09 -22.54
C LEU A 4 -4.84 9.14 -22.74
N PHE A 5 -5.43 8.05 -23.25
CA PHE A 5 -6.81 7.97 -23.71
C PHE A 5 -7.87 8.18 -22.61
N PRO A 6 -7.72 7.65 -21.38
CA PRO A 6 -8.69 7.89 -20.30
C PRO A 6 -8.72 9.36 -19.86
N VAL A 7 -7.54 9.99 -19.77
CA VAL A 7 -7.38 11.40 -19.38
C VAL A 7 -7.96 12.33 -20.44
N ILE A 8 -7.73 12.02 -21.72
CA ILE A 8 -8.32 12.77 -22.84
C ILE A 8 -9.84 12.61 -22.87
N LYS A 9 -10.37 11.41 -22.61
CA LYS A 9 -11.82 11.17 -22.55
C LYS A 9 -12.49 12.00 -21.47
N ASP A 10 -11.92 12.04 -20.27
CA ASP A 10 -12.47 12.82 -19.15
C ASP A 10 -12.36 14.34 -19.40
N PHE A 11 -11.29 14.79 -20.06
CA PHE A 11 -11.12 16.18 -20.48
C PHE A 11 -12.13 16.59 -21.56
N VAL A 12 -12.36 15.72 -22.54
CA VAL A 12 -13.33 15.95 -23.63
C VAL A 12 -14.76 15.94 -23.10
N ILE A 13 -15.13 15.01 -22.21
CA ILE A 13 -16.46 14.99 -21.58
C ILE A 13 -16.67 16.26 -20.74
N SER A 14 -15.65 16.70 -19.99
CA SER A 14 -15.71 17.94 -19.21
C SER A 14 -15.84 19.17 -20.11
N ALA A 15 -15.13 19.21 -21.24
CA ALA A 15 -15.22 20.29 -22.23
C ALA A 15 -16.60 20.32 -22.91
N ILE A 16 -17.17 19.15 -23.23
CA ILE A 16 -18.52 19.03 -23.81
C ILE A 16 -19.59 19.50 -22.82
N ILE A 17 -19.49 19.10 -21.54
CA ILE A 17 -20.39 19.58 -20.48
C ILE A 17 -20.28 21.09 -20.33
N ALA A 18 -19.06 21.64 -20.30
CA ALA A 18 -18.83 23.09 -20.24
C ALA A 18 -19.43 23.84 -21.44
N LEU A 19 -19.27 23.31 -22.66
CA LEU A 19 -19.83 23.89 -23.89
C LEU A 19 -21.37 23.83 -23.90
N LEU A 20 -21.95 22.72 -23.46
CA LEU A 20 -23.40 22.53 -23.34
C LEU A 20 -23.99 23.48 -22.28
N THR A 21 -23.30 23.66 -21.14
CA THR A 21 -23.71 24.64 -20.13
C THR A 21 -23.52 26.09 -20.58
N ALA A 22 -22.58 26.38 -21.48
CA ALA A 22 -22.41 27.73 -22.02
C ALA A 22 -23.53 28.13 -23.00
N ASN A 23 -24.02 27.18 -23.81
CA ASN A 23 -25.07 27.45 -24.81
C ASN A 23 -26.51 27.37 -24.26
N LEU A 24 -26.74 26.72 -23.11
CA LEU A 24 -28.07 26.62 -22.50
C LEU A 24 -28.51 27.90 -21.75
N PHE A 25 -27.60 28.84 -21.50
CA PHE A 25 -27.90 30.09 -20.79
C PHE A 25 -27.55 31.30 -21.64
N SER A 26 -28.30 31.48 -22.73
CA SER A 26 -28.31 32.74 -23.48
C SER A 26 -29.04 33.83 -22.68
N LEU A 27 -28.37 34.97 -22.49
CA LEU A 27 -28.93 36.23 -21.99
C LEU A 27 -29.77 36.15 -20.69
N SER A 28 -29.11 36.12 -19.54
CA SER A 28 -29.38 37.07 -18.46
C SER A 28 -28.53 36.71 -17.24
N ASN A 29 -27.87 37.73 -16.70
CA ASN A 29 -27.04 37.68 -15.50
C ASN A 29 -25.73 36.90 -15.62
N LEU A 30 -24.75 37.61 -16.18
CA LEU A 30 -23.30 37.38 -16.04
C LEU A 30 -22.89 37.03 -14.58
N VAL A 31 -23.63 37.55 -13.60
CA VAL A 31 -23.50 37.20 -12.17
C VAL A 31 -23.76 35.71 -11.89
N TYR A 32 -24.82 35.11 -12.44
CA TYR A 32 -25.12 33.68 -12.23
C TYR A 32 -24.10 32.78 -12.92
N GLN A 33 -23.61 33.15 -14.11
CA GLN A 33 -22.56 32.41 -14.81
C GLN A 33 -21.24 32.40 -14.03
N ILE A 34 -20.88 33.53 -13.42
CA ILE A 34 -19.70 33.63 -12.54
C ILE A 34 -19.89 32.77 -11.27
N ILE A 35 -21.05 32.85 -10.62
CA ILE A 35 -21.36 32.06 -9.40
C ILE A 35 -21.30 30.56 -9.68
N ILE A 36 -21.91 30.10 -10.78
CA ILE A 36 -21.93 28.68 -11.16
C ILE A 36 -20.52 28.19 -11.55
N SER A 37 -19.75 29.00 -12.28
CA SER A 37 -18.37 28.65 -12.64
C SER A 37 -17.46 28.54 -11.41
N ILE A 38 -17.62 29.42 -10.42
CA ILE A 38 -16.90 29.35 -9.15
C ILE A 38 -17.33 28.09 -8.36
N LEU A 39 -18.61 27.73 -8.37
CA LEU A 39 -19.13 26.50 -7.74
C LEU A 39 -18.57 25.23 -8.38
N ILE A 40 -18.49 25.17 -9.71
CA ILE A 40 -17.90 24.04 -10.44
C ILE A 40 -16.39 23.96 -10.19
N LEU A 41 -15.68 25.10 -10.19
CA LEU A 41 -14.26 25.15 -9.85
C LEU A 41 -14.00 24.73 -8.40
N LEU A 42 -14.83 25.15 -7.46
CA LEU A 42 -14.78 24.68 -6.07
C LEU A 42 -15.08 23.19 -5.98
N LEU A 43 -16.08 22.68 -6.71
CA LEU A 43 -16.43 21.25 -6.74
C LEU A 43 -15.27 20.41 -7.31
N ILE A 44 -14.67 20.84 -8.42
CA ILE A 44 -13.48 20.23 -9.02
C ILE A 44 -12.30 20.32 -8.03
N PHE A 45 -12.10 21.45 -7.37
CA PHE A 45 -11.06 21.64 -6.36
C PHE A 45 -11.28 20.81 -5.09
N PHE A 46 -12.53 20.56 -4.68
CA PHE A 46 -12.91 19.69 -3.57
C PHE A 46 -12.78 18.21 -3.96
N ILE A 47 -13.08 17.85 -5.20
CA ILE A 47 -12.83 16.52 -5.76
C ILE A 47 -11.31 16.26 -5.87
N LEU A 48 -10.52 17.29 -6.16
CA LEU A 48 -9.07 17.22 -6.33
C LEU A 48 -8.23 17.44 -5.04
N ARG A 49 -8.83 17.78 -3.88
CA ARG A 49 -8.04 18.12 -2.66
C ARG A 49 -7.91 16.99 -1.63
N GLY A 50 -6.66 16.85 -1.14
CA GLY A 50 -6.28 16.16 0.10
C GLY A 50 -5.94 14.70 -0.08
N LEU A 51 -6.97 13.86 -0.25
CA LEU A 51 -6.83 12.41 -0.20
C LEU A 51 -6.02 11.82 -1.36
N ASP A 52 -6.05 12.41 -2.56
CA ASP A 52 -5.24 11.90 -3.68
C ASP A 52 -3.77 12.34 -3.60
N LYS A 53 -3.48 13.51 -3.02
CA LYS A 53 -2.09 13.92 -2.73
C LYS A 53 -1.50 13.03 -1.62
N MET A 54 -2.29 12.70 -0.60
CA MET A 54 -1.91 11.75 0.45
C MET A 54 -1.74 10.34 -0.13
N ALA A 55 -2.66 9.87 -0.95
CA ALA A 55 -2.57 8.56 -1.60
C ALA A 55 -1.30 8.45 -2.46
N LYS A 56 -0.94 9.49 -3.22
CA LYS A 56 0.33 9.52 -3.97
C LYS A 56 1.57 9.49 -3.07
N ARG A 57 1.57 10.22 -1.95
CA ARG A 57 2.67 10.16 -0.97
C ARG A 57 2.80 8.77 -0.35
N MET A 58 1.66 8.13 -0.06
CA MET A 58 1.62 6.80 0.48
C MET A 58 2.02 5.72 -0.54
N GLU A 59 1.69 5.91 -1.82
CA GLU A 59 2.14 5.05 -2.92
C GLU A 59 3.66 5.04 -3.02
N ILE A 60 4.33 6.18 -2.83
CA ILE A 60 5.80 6.23 -2.77
C ILE A 60 6.33 5.38 -1.60
N LEU A 61 5.69 5.43 -0.42
CA LEU A 61 6.07 4.57 0.71
C LEU A 61 5.85 3.08 0.39
N SER A 62 4.76 2.74 -0.31
CA SER A 62 4.51 1.38 -0.80
C SER A 62 5.63 0.89 -1.74
N ILE A 63 6.05 1.72 -2.69
CA ILE A 63 7.13 1.41 -3.64
C ILE A 63 8.46 1.24 -2.91
N LEU A 64 8.78 2.16 -1.98
CA LEU A 64 10.01 2.08 -1.20
C LEU A 64 10.06 0.82 -0.35
N TYR A 65 8.95 0.44 0.28
CA TYR A 65 8.87 -0.79 1.06
C TYR A 65 9.10 -2.03 0.18
N CYS A 66 8.52 -2.07 -1.02
CA CYS A 66 8.77 -3.10 -2.00
C CYS A 66 10.27 -3.20 -2.39
N GLU A 67 10.89 -2.11 -2.81
CA GLU A 67 12.26 -2.12 -3.33
C GLU A 67 13.34 -2.30 -2.25
N VAL A 68 13.11 -1.75 -1.06
CA VAL A 68 14.10 -1.75 0.03
C VAL A 68 13.99 -2.99 0.91
N PHE A 69 12.76 -3.45 1.20
CA PHE A 69 12.55 -4.58 2.09
C PHE A 69 12.18 -5.85 1.33
N ILE A 70 11.00 -5.88 0.69
CA ILE A 70 10.42 -7.11 0.11
C ILE A 70 11.41 -7.78 -0.85
N LYS A 71 11.91 -7.02 -1.83
CA LYS A 71 12.87 -7.52 -2.82
C LYS A 71 14.14 -8.07 -2.17
N ARG A 72 14.70 -7.36 -1.20
CA ARG A 72 15.96 -7.74 -0.54
C ARG A 72 15.82 -9.00 0.30
N VAL A 73 14.67 -9.14 0.97
CA VAL A 73 14.34 -10.35 1.73
C VAL A 73 14.14 -11.53 0.78
N LEU A 74 13.41 -11.35 -0.32
CA LEU A 74 13.19 -12.41 -1.30
C LEU A 74 14.49 -12.85 -2.00
N GLU A 75 15.38 -11.92 -2.36
CA GLU A 75 16.73 -12.20 -2.87
C GLU A 75 17.56 -13.06 -1.89
N SER A 76 17.31 -12.94 -0.58
CA SER A 76 18.02 -13.74 0.44
C SER A 76 17.52 -15.18 0.54
N PHE A 77 16.32 -15.51 0.07
CA PHE A 77 15.72 -16.82 0.35
C PHE A 77 16.51 -17.97 -0.24
N ASP A 78 16.98 -17.84 -1.49
CA ASP A 78 17.70 -18.93 -2.15
C ASP A 78 19.05 -19.24 -1.47
N ALA A 79 19.66 -18.25 -0.81
CA ALA A 79 20.91 -18.42 -0.07
C ALA A 79 20.72 -19.07 1.33
N ASN A 80 19.48 -19.14 1.83
CA ASN A 80 19.16 -19.69 3.16
C ASN A 80 18.33 -20.98 3.09
N ILE A 81 17.99 -21.47 1.90
CA ILE A 81 17.41 -22.82 1.77
C ILE A 81 18.52 -23.85 1.97
N GLY A 82 18.26 -24.86 2.80
CA GLY A 82 19.20 -25.90 3.21
C GLY A 82 20.15 -25.47 4.33
N THR A 83 20.04 -24.25 4.86
CA THR A 83 20.83 -23.81 6.01
C THR A 83 20.10 -24.10 7.32
N GLU A 84 20.88 -24.32 8.38
CA GLU A 84 20.34 -24.43 9.73
C GLU A 84 20.02 -23.04 10.28
N LEU A 85 18.74 -22.81 10.58
CA LEU A 85 18.24 -21.63 11.29
C LEU A 85 17.54 -22.11 12.56
N ASN A 86 18.01 -21.65 13.73
CA ASN A 86 17.50 -22.07 15.04
C ASN A 86 17.33 -23.60 15.17
N HIS A 87 18.41 -24.35 14.92
CA HIS A 87 18.44 -25.81 15.05
C HIS A 87 17.55 -26.60 14.07
N THR A 88 17.03 -25.93 13.03
CA THR A 88 16.19 -26.56 12.00
C THR A 88 16.77 -26.28 10.62
N ILE A 89 16.89 -27.31 9.79
CA ILE A 89 17.27 -27.15 8.38
C ILE A 89 16.05 -26.64 7.60
N VAL A 90 16.19 -25.48 6.98
CA VAL A 90 15.06 -24.82 6.32
C VAL A 90 14.96 -25.26 4.86
N ASN A 91 13.90 -25.98 4.52
CA ASN A 91 13.65 -26.49 3.17
C ASN A 91 12.90 -25.48 2.28
N LYS A 92 12.12 -24.58 2.90
CA LYS A 92 11.35 -23.57 2.18
C LYS A 92 11.20 -22.30 2.99
N ILE A 93 11.22 -21.16 2.30
CA ILE A 93 10.97 -19.85 2.90
C ILE A 93 9.83 -19.15 2.15
N LYS A 94 8.89 -18.59 2.90
CA LYS A 94 7.81 -17.72 2.39
C LYS A 94 7.82 -16.38 3.12
N LEU A 95 7.45 -15.31 2.42
CA LEU A 95 7.27 -13.97 2.95
C LEU A 95 5.79 -13.60 2.95
N PHE A 96 5.24 -13.35 4.13
CA PHE A 96 3.85 -12.97 4.34
C PHE A 96 3.81 -11.51 4.78
N ILE A 97 3.24 -10.65 3.94
CA ILE A 97 3.08 -9.22 4.22
C ILE A 97 1.66 -8.99 4.74
N ILE A 98 1.56 -8.57 5.99
CA ILE A 98 0.30 -8.33 6.68
C ILE A 98 -0.18 -6.92 6.33
N LEU A 99 -1.32 -6.83 5.67
CA LEU A 99 -1.88 -5.58 5.18
C LEU A 99 -3.07 -5.12 6.03
N PRO A 100 -2.94 -4.01 6.78
CA PRO A 100 -4.02 -3.50 7.62
C PRO A 100 -5.18 -2.94 6.77
N LYS A 101 -6.41 -3.14 7.24
CA LYS A 101 -7.65 -2.64 6.62
C LYS A 101 -8.25 -1.43 7.33
N ASN A 102 -8.01 -1.31 8.63
CA ASN A 102 -8.56 -0.25 9.46
C ASN A 102 -7.52 0.23 10.48
N LYS A 103 -7.89 1.30 11.22
CA LYS A 103 -7.01 1.93 12.21
C LYS A 103 -6.65 0.97 13.35
N ASP A 104 -7.61 0.18 13.81
CA ASP A 104 -7.45 -0.65 15.01
C ASP A 104 -6.42 -1.76 14.77
N GLU A 105 -6.37 -2.26 13.54
CA GLU A 105 -5.37 -3.24 13.10
C GLU A 105 -3.93 -2.71 13.14
N LEU A 106 -3.70 -1.41 12.89
CA LEU A 106 -2.36 -0.83 12.80
C LEU A 106 -1.52 -1.04 14.06
N HIS A 107 -2.15 -0.94 15.23
CA HIS A 107 -1.46 -1.15 16.51
C HIS A 107 -1.26 -2.64 16.79
N SER A 108 -2.30 -3.45 16.60
CA SER A 108 -2.28 -4.88 16.89
C SER A 108 -1.21 -5.65 16.09
N ILE A 109 -1.04 -5.35 14.79
CA ILE A 109 -0.04 -6.03 13.95
C ILE A 109 1.37 -5.81 14.50
N GLY A 110 1.69 -4.59 14.93
CA GLY A 110 3.01 -4.25 15.45
C GLY A 110 3.35 -5.03 16.73
N GLU A 111 2.39 -5.18 17.64
CA GLU A 111 2.59 -5.97 18.87
C GLU A 111 2.67 -7.47 18.59
N ARG A 112 1.85 -7.99 17.67
CA ARG A 112 1.88 -9.40 17.28
C ARG A 112 3.19 -9.80 16.59
N ILE A 113 3.71 -8.98 15.69
CA ILE A 113 4.99 -9.25 15.01
C ILE A 113 6.14 -9.34 16.03
N LYS A 114 6.11 -8.58 17.13
CA LYS A 114 7.15 -8.65 18.19
C LYS A 114 7.14 -9.96 18.97
N GLN A 115 6.03 -10.70 18.95
CA GLN A 115 5.91 -12.01 19.62
C GLN A 115 6.50 -13.15 18.79
N LEU A 116 6.84 -12.91 17.53
CA LEU A 116 7.46 -13.89 16.65
C LEU A 116 8.94 -14.07 16.95
N ASP A 117 9.47 -15.22 16.55
CA ASP A 117 10.90 -15.50 16.61
C ASP A 117 11.67 -14.64 15.61
N ARG A 118 12.88 -14.24 15.99
CA ARG A 118 13.75 -13.45 15.14
C ARG A 118 14.79 -14.33 14.45
N PHE A 119 14.88 -14.20 13.13
CA PHE A 119 15.82 -14.94 12.28
C PHE A 119 16.79 -13.99 11.59
N THR A 120 17.96 -14.52 11.24
CA THR A 120 18.98 -13.81 10.46
C THR A 120 19.11 -14.47 9.09
N LEU A 121 18.69 -13.76 8.05
CA LEU A 121 18.82 -14.21 6.66
C LEU A 121 20.06 -13.58 6.03
N LYS A 122 20.92 -14.39 5.43
CA LYS A 122 22.12 -13.90 4.72
C LYS A 122 21.81 -13.71 3.23
N ASN A 123 22.27 -12.61 2.65
CA ASN A 123 22.29 -12.46 1.19
C ASN A 123 23.65 -12.94 0.65
N THR A 124 23.72 -13.25 -0.65
CA THR A 124 24.93 -13.65 -1.37
C THR A 124 26.06 -12.62 -1.24
N ASN A 125 25.72 -11.35 -1.05
CA ASN A 125 26.65 -10.24 -0.83
C ASN A 125 26.97 -9.98 0.66
N THR A 126 27.00 -11.01 1.50
CA THR A 126 27.38 -11.01 2.94
C THR A 126 26.61 -10.10 3.90
N ARG A 127 25.61 -9.34 3.42
CA ARG A 127 24.69 -8.58 4.28
C ARG A 127 23.67 -9.51 4.94
N SER A 128 23.50 -9.33 6.24
CA SER A 128 22.52 -10.05 7.04
C SER A 128 21.27 -9.20 7.27
N TRP A 129 20.10 -9.82 7.17
CA TRP A 129 18.81 -9.21 7.38
C TRP A 129 18.11 -9.87 8.56
N PHE A 130 17.63 -9.05 9.48
CA PHE A 130 16.82 -9.55 10.57
C PHE A 130 15.36 -9.56 10.16
N VAL A 131 14.72 -10.71 10.32
CA VAL A 131 13.30 -10.89 10.00
C VAL A 131 12.59 -11.57 11.16
N ASN A 132 11.29 -11.32 11.29
CA ASN A 132 10.46 -11.99 12.26
C ASN A 132 9.70 -13.11 11.56
N GLY A 133 9.57 -14.27 12.18
CA GLY A 133 9.00 -15.44 11.52
C GLY A 133 8.57 -16.52 12.48
N LYS A 134 8.03 -17.60 11.90
CA LYS A 134 7.71 -18.85 12.59
C LYS A 134 8.23 -20.01 11.76
N LEU A 135 8.89 -20.97 12.42
CA LEU A 135 9.23 -22.26 11.83
C LEU A 135 8.04 -23.21 11.97
N LEU A 136 7.59 -23.78 10.85
CA LEU A 136 6.56 -24.81 10.80
C LEU A 136 7.15 -26.04 10.13
N CYS A 137 7.55 -27.01 10.96
CA CYS A 137 8.43 -28.10 10.57
C CYS A 137 9.69 -27.52 9.91
N ASP A 138 9.95 -27.87 8.64
CA ASP A 138 11.14 -27.42 7.90
C ASP A 138 10.89 -26.17 7.04
N ASN A 139 9.77 -25.45 7.26
CA ASN A 139 9.40 -24.28 6.48
C ASN A 139 9.47 -23.03 7.36
N LEU A 140 10.24 -22.03 6.93
CA LEU A 140 10.25 -20.71 7.55
C LEU A 140 9.19 -19.82 6.90
N ILE A 141 8.26 -19.32 7.70
CA ILE A 141 7.34 -18.26 7.28
C ILE A 141 7.81 -16.97 7.93
N VAL A 142 8.23 -16.03 7.09
CA VAL A 142 8.62 -14.68 7.48
C VAL A 142 7.40 -13.80 7.44
N PHE A 143 7.16 -13.01 8.49
CA PHE A 143 6.06 -12.07 8.57
C PHE A 143 6.60 -10.64 8.69
N ASP A 144 6.00 -9.72 7.94
CA ASP A 144 6.26 -8.30 8.10
C ASP A 144 5.03 -7.45 7.74
N THR A 145 5.06 -6.18 8.11
CA THR A 145 4.09 -5.17 7.74
C THR A 145 4.82 -3.88 7.37
N PRO A 146 4.30 -3.06 6.43
CA PRO A 146 4.92 -1.78 6.11
C PRO A 146 4.82 -0.79 7.28
N SER A 147 5.80 -0.84 8.19
CA SER A 147 5.86 0.02 9.40
C SER A 147 5.88 1.51 9.09
N SER A 148 6.44 1.90 7.94
CA SER A 148 6.39 3.28 7.44
C SER A 148 4.97 3.75 7.14
N TRP A 149 4.06 2.85 6.72
CA TRP A 149 2.65 3.17 6.55
C TRP A 149 1.98 3.40 7.90
N ILE A 150 2.24 2.53 8.88
CA ILE A 150 1.69 2.65 10.23
C ILE A 150 2.08 4.01 10.82
N ALA A 151 3.36 4.37 10.77
CA ALA A 151 3.85 5.66 11.26
C ALA A 151 3.25 6.85 10.49
N GLY A 152 3.19 6.76 9.16
CA GLY A 152 2.62 7.80 8.31
C GLY A 152 1.12 8.02 8.58
N ILE A 153 0.36 6.94 8.74
CA ILE A 153 -1.08 6.99 9.02
C ILE A 153 -1.34 7.49 10.43
N ASN A 154 -0.57 7.06 11.43
CA ASN A 154 -0.69 7.56 12.80
C ASN A 154 -0.44 9.06 12.86
N THR A 155 0.60 9.55 12.18
CA THR A 155 0.84 10.99 12.03
C THR A 155 -0.37 11.70 11.44
N LEU A 156 -0.94 11.18 10.34
CA LEU A 156 -2.11 11.78 9.70
C LEU A 156 -3.35 11.79 10.62
N ILE A 157 -3.54 10.76 11.44
CA ILE A 157 -4.64 10.69 12.41
C ILE A 157 -4.47 11.76 13.48
N GLU A 158 -3.26 11.91 14.02
CA GLU A 158 -2.96 12.81 15.14
C GLU A 158 -2.89 14.28 14.70
N SER A 159 -2.16 14.57 13.62
CA SER A 159 -1.90 15.96 13.17
C SER A 159 -3.02 16.51 12.29
N GLU A 160 -3.62 15.67 11.44
CA GLU A 160 -4.61 16.12 10.44
C GLU A 160 -6.05 15.69 10.77
N LYS A 161 -6.27 15.02 11.91
CA LYS A 161 -7.60 14.60 12.42
C LYS A 161 -8.42 13.84 11.36
N ILE A 162 -7.77 12.98 10.59
CA ILE A 162 -8.43 12.20 9.54
C ILE A 162 -9.50 11.28 10.14
N LYS A 163 -10.71 11.32 9.59
CA LYS A 163 -11.83 10.45 10.00
C LYS A 163 -11.51 8.97 9.72
N PRO A 164 -11.97 8.02 10.57
CA PRO A 164 -11.70 6.58 10.40
C PRO A 164 -12.06 6.02 9.01
N LYS A 165 -13.19 6.45 8.43
CA LYS A 165 -13.59 6.07 7.06
C LYS A 165 -12.55 6.44 6.00
N ASN A 166 -11.87 7.58 6.17
CA ASN A 166 -10.83 8.02 5.25
C ASN A 166 -9.53 7.25 5.46
N VAL A 167 -9.22 6.82 6.68
CA VAL A 167 -8.09 5.92 6.97
C VAL A 167 -8.29 4.58 6.28
N ALA A 168 -9.45 3.94 6.44
CA ALA A 168 -9.76 2.67 5.77
C ALA A 168 -9.68 2.80 4.24
N ARG A 169 -10.18 3.92 3.69
CA ARG A 169 -10.09 4.19 2.24
C ARG A 169 -8.64 4.36 1.78
N LEU A 170 -7.80 5.02 2.57
CA LEU A 170 -6.39 5.22 2.28
C LEU A 170 -5.63 3.89 2.33
N LEU A 171 -5.85 3.09 3.38
CA LEU A 171 -5.31 1.75 3.53
C LEU A 171 -5.68 0.85 2.36
N ASN A 172 -6.94 0.84 1.94
CA ASN A 172 -7.36 0.07 0.76
C ASN A 172 -6.60 0.50 -0.50
N LYS A 173 -6.43 1.80 -0.74
CA LYS A 173 -5.63 2.28 -1.87
C LYS A 173 -4.16 1.83 -1.78
N MET A 174 -3.58 1.86 -0.58
CA MET A 174 -2.20 1.46 -0.34
C MET A 174 -1.99 -0.05 -0.52
N ASN A 175 -2.93 -0.86 0.01
CA ASN A 175 -2.97 -2.31 -0.13
C ASN A 175 -3.07 -2.73 -1.60
N GLU A 176 -3.91 -2.06 -2.39
CA GLU A 176 -3.98 -2.34 -3.83
C GLU A 176 -2.73 -1.87 -4.56
N GLY A 177 -2.19 -0.71 -4.20
CA GLY A 177 -0.96 -0.17 -4.78
C GLY A 177 0.23 -1.11 -4.60
N ILE A 178 0.45 -1.63 -3.39
CA ILE A 178 1.57 -2.55 -3.12
C ILE A 178 1.40 -3.89 -3.84
N LYS A 179 0.19 -4.46 -3.85
CA LYS A 179 -0.11 -5.71 -4.54
C LYS A 179 0.13 -5.59 -6.04
N LEU A 180 -0.35 -4.50 -6.65
CA LEU A 180 -0.17 -4.23 -8.07
C LEU A 180 1.32 -4.01 -8.41
N TYR A 181 2.05 -3.28 -7.58
CA TYR A 181 3.47 -3.04 -7.78
C TYR A 181 4.29 -4.33 -7.69
N ALA A 182 4.11 -5.12 -6.64
CA ALA A 182 4.81 -6.39 -6.45
C ALA A 182 4.48 -7.38 -7.58
N LYS A 183 3.19 -7.51 -7.94
CA LYS A 183 2.78 -8.36 -9.06
C LYS A 183 3.49 -8.02 -10.36
N LYS A 184 3.65 -6.73 -10.65
CA LYS A 184 4.27 -6.24 -11.89
C LYS A 184 5.79 -6.36 -11.90
N ASN A 185 6.45 -6.10 -10.77
CA ASN A 185 7.91 -5.91 -10.73
C ASN A 185 8.68 -7.07 -10.08
N MET A 186 8.01 -8.02 -9.42
CA MET A 186 8.63 -9.11 -8.64
C MET A 186 8.22 -10.51 -9.12
N VAL A 187 8.05 -10.69 -10.44
CA VAL A 187 7.39 -11.85 -11.07
C VAL A 187 7.94 -13.22 -10.62
N TYR A 188 9.26 -13.36 -10.44
CA TYR A 188 9.88 -14.61 -10.00
C TYR A 188 9.67 -14.90 -8.50
N GLU A 189 9.56 -13.84 -7.69
CA GLU A 189 9.52 -13.94 -6.23
C GLU A 189 8.08 -14.00 -5.70
N ASN A 190 7.08 -13.69 -6.54
CA ASN A 190 5.65 -13.74 -6.19
C ASN A 190 5.16 -15.12 -5.71
N ARG A 191 5.85 -16.23 -6.02
CA ARG A 191 5.49 -17.55 -5.47
C ARG A 191 5.92 -17.73 -4.00
N LYS A 192 6.87 -16.91 -3.55
CA LYS A 192 7.38 -16.86 -2.18
C LYS A 192 6.70 -15.74 -1.38
N LEU A 193 6.21 -14.70 -2.03
CA LEU A 193 5.50 -13.55 -1.44
C LEU A 193 3.98 -13.76 -1.39
N ASN A 194 3.37 -13.55 -0.23
CA ASN A 194 1.91 -13.54 -0.06
C ASN A 194 1.50 -12.27 0.69
N PHE A 195 0.38 -11.68 0.30
CA PHE A 195 -0.24 -10.58 1.03
C PHE A 195 -1.43 -11.14 1.79
N ILE A 196 -1.39 -11.05 3.11
CA ILE A 196 -2.38 -11.67 3.99
C ILE A 196 -3.10 -10.61 4.83
N GLU A 197 -4.27 -10.98 5.30
CA GLU A 197 -5.05 -10.18 6.25
C GLU A 197 -4.62 -10.51 7.69
N ILE A 198 -4.93 -9.61 8.63
CA ILE A 198 -4.61 -9.87 10.03
C ILE A 198 -5.30 -11.12 10.57
N SER A 199 -6.53 -11.42 10.14
CA SER A 199 -7.28 -12.60 10.56
C SER A 199 -6.57 -13.91 10.19
N GLU A 200 -5.93 -13.94 9.01
CA GLU A 200 -5.10 -15.07 8.58
C GLU A 200 -3.81 -15.13 9.40
N PHE A 201 -3.20 -13.98 9.70
CA PHE A 201 -2.01 -13.91 10.54
C PHE A 201 -2.24 -14.42 11.97
N GLU A 202 -3.39 -14.11 12.57
CA GLU A 202 -3.72 -14.54 13.94
C GLU A 202 -3.75 -16.07 14.08
N THR A 203 -4.08 -16.81 13.02
CA THR A 203 -4.07 -18.30 13.03
C THR A 203 -2.68 -18.91 13.27
N TYR A 204 -1.62 -18.11 13.23
CA TYR A 204 -0.25 -18.53 13.53
C TYR A 204 0.14 -18.35 15.00
N PHE A 205 -0.75 -17.84 15.86
CA PHE A 205 -0.53 -17.69 17.31
C PHE A 205 -1.38 -18.66 18.16
N ASP A 206 -2.37 -19.30 17.55
CA ASP A 206 -3.14 -20.41 18.13
C ASP A 206 -2.35 -21.73 18.05
#